data_AF-A0A840RRQ4-F1
#
_entry.id   AF-A0A840RRQ4-F1
#
_cell.length_a   1.000
_cell.length_b   1.000
_cell.length_c   1.000
_cell.angle_alpha   90.00
_cell.angle_beta   90.00
_cell.angle_gamma   90.00
#
_symmetry.space_group_name_H-M   'P 1'
#
loop_
_entity.id
_entity.type
_entity.pdbx_description
1 polymer ?
#
loop_
_entity_poly.entity_id
_entity_poly.type
_entity_poly.pdbx_seq_one_letter_code
_entity_poly.pdbx_strand_id
1 'polypeptide(L)'
;MECVTVPLASQTEDAHAKQFDAPTDGAARIYLIRPGTMAPKQKTEIFFDGKLAGILAPMTYLMIDTHVGAHTVGFNLQPASWTSLNVKGDQNTYIQEQISQFFSAEKIAFVVLDTRSGQSDVLKSSLISMTTNVSADHPPINKVNVEKSDSP
;
A
#
# COMPACT_ATOMS: atom_id res chain seq x y z
N MET A 1 25.46 4.38 -6.88
CA MET A 1 24.57 4.44 -5.70
C MET A 1 23.27 3.79 -6.12
N GLU A 2 22.94 2.61 -5.60
CA GLU A 2 21.72 1.90 -5.98
C GLU A 2 20.57 2.43 -5.11
N CYS A 3 19.63 3.15 -5.73
CA CYS A 3 18.36 3.47 -5.09
C CYS A 3 17.49 2.22 -5.15
N VAL A 4 16.99 1.79 -3.99
CA VAL A 4 16.07 0.67 -3.95
C VAL A 4 14.70 1.12 -4.46
N THR A 5 14.14 0.41 -5.44
CA THR A 5 12.83 0.76 -6.01
C THR A 5 11.84 -0.39 -5.82
N VAL A 6 10.57 -0.02 -5.80
CA VAL A 6 9.42 -0.94 -5.80
C VAL A 6 8.54 -0.59 -6.99
N PRO A 7 7.72 -1.53 -7.50
CA PRO A 7 6.72 -1.21 -8.50
C PRO A 7 5.82 -0.07 -8.02
N LEU A 8 5.67 0.97 -8.84
CA LEU A 8 4.80 2.10 -8.57
C LEU A 8 3.50 1.93 -9.34
N ALA A 9 2.40 2.42 -8.76
CA ALA A 9 1.15 2.55 -9.48
C ALA A 9 1.28 3.59 -10.60
N SER A 10 0.31 3.61 -11.51
CA SER A 10 0.25 4.64 -12.55
C SER A 10 0.04 6.04 -11.93
N GLN A 11 0.42 7.09 -12.66
CA GLN A 11 0.18 8.47 -12.22
C GLN A 11 -1.30 8.76 -12.00
N THR A 12 -2.19 8.13 -12.77
CA THR A 12 -3.64 8.29 -12.62
C THR A 12 -4.14 7.66 -11.33
N GLU A 13 -3.69 6.45 -10.98
CA GLU A 13 -4.06 5.79 -9.73
C GLU A 13 -3.53 6.55 -8.51
N ASP A 14 -2.30 7.03 -8.57
CA ASP A 14 -1.69 7.86 -7.52
C ASP A 14 -2.43 9.19 -7.34
N ALA A 15 -2.78 9.86 -8.45
CA ALA A 15 -3.55 11.11 -8.41
C ALA A 15 -4.94 10.92 -7.82
N HIS A 16 -5.63 9.82 -8.17
CA HIS A 16 -6.93 9.47 -7.61
C HIS A 16 -6.82 9.17 -6.10
N ALA A 17 -5.84 8.38 -5.68
CA ALA A 17 -5.60 8.11 -4.25
C ALA A 17 -5.32 9.40 -3.46
N LYS A 18 -4.68 10.40 -4.08
CA LYS A 18 -4.38 11.72 -3.50
C LYS A 18 -5.56 12.70 -3.51
N GLN A 19 -6.73 12.31 -4.01
CA GLN A 19 -7.96 13.08 -3.78
C GLN A 19 -8.44 12.97 -2.34
N PHE A 20 -7.93 11.98 -1.60
CA PHE A 20 -8.25 11.74 -0.19
C PHE A 20 -9.74 11.56 0.08
N ASP A 21 -10.49 11.04 -0.89
CA ASP A 21 -11.89 10.70 -0.69
C ASP A 21 -11.99 9.61 0.38
N ALA A 22 -12.70 9.94 1.47
CA ALA A 22 -12.97 9.00 2.55
C ALA A 22 -14.00 7.96 2.07
N PRO A 23 -13.80 6.67 2.37
CA PRO A 23 -14.81 5.66 2.06
C PRO A 23 -16.13 5.91 2.79
N THR A 24 -17.24 5.55 2.15
CA THR A 24 -18.58 5.57 2.74
C THR A 24 -18.96 4.21 3.32
N ASP A 25 -20.12 4.14 3.97
CA ASP A 25 -20.80 2.86 4.30
C ASP A 25 -20.03 1.92 5.23
N GLY A 26 -19.38 2.47 6.26
CA GLY A 26 -18.67 1.67 7.27
C GLY A 26 -17.33 1.10 6.78
N ALA A 27 -16.88 1.51 5.60
CA ALA A 27 -15.51 1.35 5.16
C ALA A 27 -14.61 2.45 5.75
N ALA A 28 -13.32 2.18 5.76
CA ALA A 28 -12.29 3.09 6.17
C ALA A 28 -11.03 2.91 5.32
N ARG A 29 -10.25 3.98 5.19
CA ARG A 29 -9.05 4.01 4.36
C ARG A 29 -7.84 4.37 5.18
N ILE A 30 -6.77 3.62 4.99
CA ILE A 30 -5.48 3.83 5.62
C ILE A 30 -4.47 4.20 4.53
N TYR A 31 -3.72 5.27 4.76
CA TYR A 31 -2.50 5.58 4.05
C TYR A 31 -1.33 5.23 4.95
N LEU A 32 -0.52 4.25 4.56
CA LEU A 32 0.72 3.94 5.25
C LEU A 32 1.89 4.47 4.45
N ILE A 33 2.59 5.46 5.01
CA ILE A 33 3.61 6.24 4.34
C ILE A 33 4.98 5.88 4.90
N ARG A 34 5.96 5.70 4.01
CA ARG A 34 7.37 5.72 4.37
C ARG A 34 8.01 7.02 3.85
N PRO A 35 8.09 8.06 4.70
CA PRO A 35 8.57 9.36 4.25
C PRO A 35 10.08 9.44 4.23
N GLY A 36 10.56 10.41 3.45
CA GLY A 36 11.97 10.78 3.41
C GLY A 36 12.87 9.75 2.74
N THR A 37 14.18 9.98 2.87
CA THR A 37 15.24 9.22 2.20
C THR A 37 16.13 8.44 3.18
N MET A 38 15.74 8.37 4.45
CA MET A 38 16.44 7.59 5.48
C MET A 38 16.40 6.10 5.14
N ALA A 39 17.51 5.40 5.41
CA ALA A 39 17.74 4.01 5.01
C ALA A 39 17.42 3.78 3.51
N PRO A 40 18.13 4.47 2.58
CA PRO A 40 17.74 4.55 1.16
C PRO A 40 17.80 3.22 0.39
N LYS A 41 18.33 2.17 1.03
CA LYS A 41 18.46 0.83 0.46
C LYS A 41 17.52 -0.20 1.09
N GLN A 42 16.82 0.17 2.16
CA GLN A 42 15.94 -0.75 2.87
C GLN A 42 14.58 -0.80 2.18
N LYS A 43 13.97 -1.99 2.11
CA LYS A 43 12.54 -2.18 1.83
C LYS A 43 11.88 -2.72 3.08
N THR A 44 10.62 -2.34 3.30
CA THR A 44 9.83 -2.84 4.43
C THR A 44 8.61 -3.57 3.88
N GLU A 45 8.53 -4.88 4.13
CA GLU A 45 7.31 -5.65 3.90
C GLU A 45 6.29 -5.25 4.97
N ILE A 46 5.17 -4.70 4.53
CA ILE A 46 4.07 -4.27 5.40
C ILE A 46 3.03 -5.36 5.42
N PHE A 47 2.65 -5.78 6.62
CA PHE A 47 1.59 -6.73 6.86
C PHE A 47 0.40 -6.01 7.51
N PHE A 48 -0.80 -6.26 6.99
CA PHE A 48 -2.05 -5.79 7.56
C PHE A 48 -2.93 -7.00 7.89
N ASP A 49 -3.33 -7.13 9.15
CA ASP A 49 -4.06 -8.30 9.67
C ASP A 49 -3.40 -9.65 9.30
N GLY A 50 -2.08 -9.69 9.44
CA GLY A 50 -1.24 -10.86 9.16
C GLY A 50 -1.05 -11.19 7.68
N LYS A 51 -1.61 -10.40 6.75
CA LYS A 51 -1.45 -10.58 5.31
C LYS A 51 -0.50 -9.54 4.74
N LEU A 52 0.33 -9.93 3.77
CA LEU A 52 1.19 -8.98 3.07
C LEU A 52 0.32 -7.95 2.34
N ALA A 53 0.44 -6.68 2.75
CA ALA A 53 -0.26 -5.54 2.16
C ALA A 53 0.60 -4.79 1.14
N GLY A 54 1.93 -4.92 1.21
CA GLY A 54 2.80 -4.29 0.22
C GLY A 54 4.24 -4.19 0.68
N ILE A 55 5.08 -3.61 -0.16
CA ILE A 55 6.49 -3.39 0.11
C ILE A 55 6.79 -1.91 -0.06
N LEU A 56 7.19 -1.24 1.01
CA LEU A 56 7.55 0.18 0.98
C LEU A 56 9.04 0.40 0.77
N ALA A 57 9.36 1.32 -0.13
CA ALA A 57 10.66 1.93 -0.32
C ALA A 57 10.64 3.39 0.17
N PRO A 58 11.79 4.07 0.31
CA PRO A 58 11.81 5.49 0.64
C PRO A 58 10.92 6.31 -0.31
N MET A 59 10.19 7.30 0.23
CA MET A 59 9.25 8.14 -0.51
C MET A 59 8.10 7.39 -1.21
N THR A 60 7.64 6.30 -0.62
CA THR A 60 6.47 5.57 -1.12
C THR A 60 5.38 5.45 -0.06
N TYR A 61 4.17 5.19 -0.51
CA TYR A 61 3.05 4.86 0.36
C TYR A 61 2.19 3.77 -0.24
N LEU A 62 1.40 3.12 0.60
CA LEU A 62 0.35 2.19 0.20
C LEU A 62 -0.99 2.64 0.75
N MET A 63 -2.05 2.32 0.03
CA MET A 63 -3.44 2.62 0.38
C MET A 63 -4.16 1.30 0.69
N ILE A 64 -4.79 1.20 1.84
CA ILE A 64 -5.55 0.02 2.28
C ILE A 64 -6.98 0.46 2.58
N ASP A 65 -7.93 -0.16 1.89
CA ASP A 65 -9.35 -0.07 2.24
C ASP A 65 -9.74 -1.23 3.14
N THR A 66 -10.43 -0.94 4.23
CA THR A 66 -10.79 -1.89 5.28
C THR A 66 -12.15 -1.55 5.89
N HIS A 67 -12.66 -2.37 6.80
CA HIS A 67 -13.79 -2.02 7.66
C HIS A 67 -13.34 -1.16 8.85
N VAL A 68 -14.27 -0.46 9.49
CA VAL A 68 -14.00 0.22 10.77
C VAL A 68 -13.65 -0.78 11.88
N GLY A 69 -12.83 -0.36 12.84
CA GLY A 69 -12.53 -1.14 14.05
C GLY A 69 -11.06 -1.49 14.24
N ALA A 70 -10.81 -2.55 15.00
CA ALA A 70 -9.48 -2.96 15.41
C ALA A 70 -8.76 -3.74 14.30
N HIS A 71 -7.55 -3.28 13.99
CA HIS A 71 -6.66 -3.89 13.01
C HIS A 71 -5.25 -3.98 13.54
N THR A 72 -4.42 -4.77 12.86
CA THR A 72 -2.99 -4.89 13.15
C THR A 72 -2.18 -4.52 11.92
N VAL A 73 -1.12 -3.75 12.14
CA VAL A 73 -0.12 -3.46 11.12
C VAL A 73 1.25 -3.87 11.63
N GLY A 74 2.05 -4.49 10.78
CA GLY A 74 3.36 -4.99 11.16
C GLY A 74 4.35 -5.03 10.00
N PHE A 75 5.58 -5.41 10.34
CA PHE A 75 6.64 -5.70 9.38
C PHE A 75 7.43 -6.92 9.82
N ASN A 76 8.10 -7.58 8.86
CA ASN A 76 8.79 -8.86 9.11
C ASN A 76 10.32 -8.79 9.03
N LEU A 77 10.89 -7.59 9.21
CA LEU A 77 12.33 -7.39 9.48
C LEU A 77 12.65 -7.79 10.92
N GLN A 78 13.83 -8.31 11.21
CA GLN A 78 14.17 -8.76 12.57
C GLN A 78 14.65 -7.59 13.46
N PRO A 79 14.05 -7.40 14.66
CA PRO A 79 12.91 -8.14 15.21
C PRO A 79 11.59 -7.70 14.59
N ALA A 80 10.72 -8.67 14.28
CA ALA A 80 9.39 -8.37 13.75
C ALA A 80 8.58 -7.57 14.79
N SER A 81 7.76 -6.64 14.32
CA SER A 81 6.95 -5.78 15.19
C SER A 81 5.55 -5.60 14.62
N TRP A 82 4.58 -5.54 15.53
CA TRP A 82 3.16 -5.39 15.23
C TRP A 82 2.56 -4.31 16.13
N THR A 83 1.72 -3.46 15.55
CA THR A 83 1.01 -2.37 16.22
C THR A 83 -0.48 -2.57 15.99
N SER A 84 -1.26 -2.58 17.08
CA SER A 84 -2.71 -2.51 17.00
C SER A 84 -3.16 -1.07 16.75
N LEU A 85 -4.12 -0.90 15.84
CA LEU A 85 -4.71 0.37 15.52
C LEU A 85 -6.24 0.25 15.49
N ASN A 86 -6.93 1.33 15.88
CA ASN A 86 -8.39 1.39 15.78
C ASN A 86 -8.75 2.38 14.68
N VAL A 87 -9.21 1.86 13.54
CA VAL A 87 -9.58 2.65 12.36
C VAL A 87 -11.00 3.15 12.54
N LYS A 88 -11.20 4.44 12.32
CA LYS A 88 -12.52 5.08 12.35
C LYS A 88 -13.06 5.23 10.93
N GLY A 89 -14.39 5.21 10.81
CA GLY A 89 -15.08 5.55 9.58
C GLY A 89 -15.04 7.05 9.30
N ASP A 90 -15.53 7.42 8.12
CA ASP A 90 -15.77 8.80 7.67
C ASP A 90 -14.51 9.69 7.54
N GLN A 91 -13.33 9.15 7.88
CA GLN A 91 -12.06 9.85 7.78
C GLN A 91 -10.95 8.88 7.37
N ASN A 92 -9.99 9.39 6.61
CA ASN A 92 -8.77 8.65 6.30
C ASN A 92 -7.86 8.60 7.52
N THR A 93 -7.27 7.43 7.76
CA THR A 93 -6.23 7.23 8.77
C THR A 93 -4.86 7.32 8.10
N TYR A 94 -3.94 8.07 8.69
CA TYR A 94 -2.59 8.24 8.16
C TYR A 94 -1.59 7.64 9.13
N ILE A 95 -0.74 6.74 8.65
CA ILE A 95 0.25 6.02 9.44
C ILE A 95 1.61 6.24 8.82
N GLN A 96 2.56 6.73 9.61
CA GLN A 96 3.93 6.94 9.20
C GLN A 96 4.82 5.79 9.68
N GLU A 97 5.54 5.16 8.77
CA GLU A 97 6.70 4.34 9.10
C GLU A 97 7.88 5.26 9.44
N GLN A 98 8.22 5.34 10.72
CA GLN A 98 9.37 6.08 11.20
C GLN A 98 10.55 5.15 11.38
N ILE A 99 11.61 5.40 10.63
CA ILE A 99 12.89 4.73 10.77
C ILE A 99 13.82 5.63 11.56
N SER A 100 14.23 5.17 12.74
CA SER A 100 15.18 5.86 13.61
C SER A 100 16.46 5.03 13.75
N GLN A 101 17.60 5.69 13.65
CA GLN A 101 18.89 5.08 13.96
C GLN A 101 19.31 5.53 15.35
N PHE A 102 19.36 4.59 16.29
CA PHE A 102 19.84 4.86 17.65
C PHE A 102 21.11 4.04 17.89
N PHE A 103 22.24 4.76 17.99
CA PHE A 103 23.60 4.19 18.03
C PHE A 103 23.95 3.32 16.81
N SER A 104 23.64 2.03 16.87
CA SER A 104 23.91 1.03 15.83
C SER A 104 22.72 0.12 15.55
N ALA A 105 21.57 0.39 16.18
CA ALA A 105 20.33 -0.33 15.93
C ALA A 105 19.38 0.56 15.14
N GLU A 106 18.83 0.00 14.07
CA GLU A 106 17.71 0.62 13.38
C GLU A 106 16.40 0.18 14.04
N LYS A 107 15.53 1.15 14.33
CA LYS A 107 14.20 0.90 14.88
C LYS A 107 13.16 1.44 13.92
N ILE A 108 12.19 0.60 13.61
CA ILE A 108 10.98 0.97 12.86
C ILE A 108 9.83 1.10 13.85
N ALA A 109 9.04 2.17 13.71
CA ALA A 109 7.80 2.37 14.44
C ALA A 109 6.70 2.85 13.49
N PHE A 110 5.46 2.48 13.78
CA PHE A 110 4.29 3.03 13.10
C PHE A 110 3.64 4.09 13.98
N VAL A 111 3.50 5.30 13.44
CA VAL A 111 2.93 6.45 14.15
C VAL A 111 1.70 6.95 13.40
N VAL A 112 0.56 7.04 14.10
CA VAL A 112 -0.64 7.66 13.53
C VAL A 112 -0.46 9.17 13.49
N LEU A 113 -0.69 9.77 12.33
CA LEU A 113 -0.57 11.20 12.09
C LEU A 113 -1.94 11.88 12.11
N ASP A 114 -1.93 13.20 12.34
CA ASP A 114 -3.08 14.05 12.02
C ASP A 114 -3.25 14.17 10.50
N THR A 115 -4.47 14.55 10.06
CA THR A 115 -4.83 14.65 8.64
C THR A 115 -3.90 15.55 7.85
N ARG A 116 -3.46 16.69 8.40
CA ARG A 116 -2.64 17.66 7.67
C ARG A 116 -1.24 17.10 7.42
N SER A 117 -0.62 16.55 8.46
CA SER A 117 0.70 15.92 8.35
C SER A 117 0.66 14.71 7.44
N GLY A 118 -0.36 13.86 7.60
CA GLY A 118 -0.56 12.66 6.79
C GLY A 118 -0.74 12.96 5.29
N GLN A 119 -1.63 13.88 4.94
CA GLN A 119 -1.82 14.30 3.54
C GLN A 119 -0.55 14.91 2.96
N SER A 120 0.17 15.73 3.74
CA SER A 120 1.43 16.34 3.28
C SER A 120 2.47 15.27 2.91
N ASP A 121 2.57 14.21 3.71
CA ASP A 121 3.51 13.11 3.48
C ASP A 121 3.09 12.23 2.30
N VAL A 122 1.78 11.96 2.12
CA VAL A 122 1.26 11.26 0.94
C VAL A 122 1.55 12.06 -0.33
N LEU A 123 1.32 13.38 -0.33
CA LEU A 123 1.55 14.23 -1.51
C LEU A 123 3.02 14.25 -1.96
N LYS A 124 3.97 14.06 -1.04
CA LYS A 124 5.40 13.98 -1.31
C LYS A 124 5.89 12.59 -1.71
N SER A 125 5.01 11.59 -1.67
CA SER A 125 5.34 10.18 -1.88
C SER A 125 4.61 9.61 -3.09
N SER A 126 5.04 8.45 -3.59
CA SER A 126 4.41 7.75 -4.72
C SER A 126 3.68 6.49 -4.27
N LEU A 127 2.48 6.26 -4.80
CA LEU A 127 1.71 5.04 -4.54
C LEU A 127 2.44 3.81 -5.10
N ILE A 128 2.55 2.76 -4.29
CA ILE A 128 3.06 1.46 -4.76
C ILE A 128 2.01 0.72 -5.59
N SER A 129 2.45 -0.05 -6.58
CA SER A 129 1.58 -1.01 -7.27
C SER A 129 1.52 -2.29 -6.43
N MET A 130 0.30 -2.74 -6.10
CA MET A 130 0.09 -4.09 -5.60
C MET A 130 0.13 -5.07 -6.77
N THR A 131 1.33 -5.34 -7.29
CA THR A 131 1.48 -6.37 -8.32
C THR A 131 1.36 -7.74 -7.64
N THR A 132 0.14 -8.22 -7.45
CA THR A 132 -0.09 -9.66 -7.41
C THR A 132 0.38 -10.19 -8.76
N ASN A 133 1.35 -11.10 -8.78
CA ASN A 133 1.63 -11.93 -9.95
C ASN A 133 0.40 -12.80 -10.22
N VAL A 134 -0.65 -12.20 -10.79
CA VAL A 134 -1.62 -12.90 -11.62
C VAL A 134 -1.06 -12.78 -13.02
N SER A 135 -0.50 -13.90 -13.46
CA SER A 135 -0.17 -14.21 -14.84
C SER A 135 -1.10 -13.47 -15.80
N ALA A 136 -0.53 -12.55 -16.60
CA ALA A 136 -1.13 -12.12 -17.85
C ALA A 136 -1.11 -13.33 -18.80
N ASP A 137 -1.99 -14.28 -18.54
CA ASP A 137 -2.27 -15.39 -19.43
C ASP A 137 -3.15 -14.83 -20.55
N HIS A 138 -2.57 -14.81 -21.74
CA HIS A 138 -3.15 -14.76 -23.08
C HIS A 138 -4.35 -13.84 -23.39
N PRO A 139 -4.33 -13.14 -24.54
CA PRO A 139 -5.52 -12.49 -25.06
C PRO A 139 -6.63 -13.54 -25.34
N PRO A 140 -7.92 -13.20 -25.16
CA PRO A 140 -8.99 -14.11 -25.49
C PRO A 140 -9.06 -14.31 -27.01
N ILE A 141 -8.63 -15.49 -27.48
CA ILE A 141 -8.99 -15.99 -28.80
C ILE A 141 -10.23 -16.89 -28.63
N ASN A 142 -11.24 -16.60 -29.46
CA ASN A 142 -12.45 -17.37 -29.78
C ASN A 142 -13.61 -17.42 -28.79
N LYS A 143 -14.70 -16.76 -29.20
CA LYS A 143 -15.98 -17.40 -29.60
C LYS A 143 -16.47 -16.64 -30.85
N VAL A 144 -16.95 -17.23 -31.93
CA VAL A 144 -18.18 -18.03 -32.02
C VAL A 144 -18.11 -18.98 -33.22
N ASN A 145 -18.52 -20.22 -32.96
CA ASN A 145 -18.82 -21.27 -33.92
C ASN A 145 -20.35 -21.23 -34.18
N VAL A 146 -20.80 -21.31 -35.44
CA VAL A 146 -22.16 -21.73 -35.84
C VAL A 146 -21.99 -22.49 -37.16
N GLU A 147 -21.91 -23.84 -37.12
CA GLU A 147 -23.01 -24.77 -37.45
C GLU A 147 -23.64 -24.47 -38.84
N LYS A 148 -23.37 -25.27 -39.89
CA LYS A 148 -23.86 -26.63 -40.23
C LYS A 148 -24.90 -26.51 -41.35
N SER A 149 -24.71 -27.21 -42.48
CA SER A 149 -25.81 -27.79 -43.27
C SER A 149 -25.28 -28.58 -44.46
N ASP A 150 -25.72 -29.84 -44.52
CA ASP A 150 -25.50 -30.85 -45.54
C ASP A 150 -25.95 -30.44 -46.97
N SER A 151 -25.40 -31.22 -47.92
CA SER A 151 -25.69 -31.39 -49.36
C SER A 151 -27.18 -31.36 -49.78
N PRO A 152 -27.50 -31.23 -51.09
CA PRO A 152 -27.18 -32.24 -52.13
C PRO A 152 -26.10 -31.81 -53.12
#